data_AF-A0A4Y9QFE4-F1
#
_entry.id   AF-A0A4Y9QFE4-F1
#
_cell.length_a   1.000
_cell.length_b   1.000
_cell.length_c   1.000
_cell.angle_alpha   90.00
_cell.angle_beta   90.00
_cell.angle_gamma   90.00
#
_symmetry.space_group_name_H-M   'P 1'
#
loop_
_entity.id
_entity.type
_entity.pdbx_description
1 polymer ?
#
loop_
_entity_poly.entity_id
_entity_poly.type
_entity_poly.pdbx_seq_one_letter_code
_entity_poly.pdbx_strand_id
1 'polypeptide(L)'
;MPRRRALVRGPLVGVGLLALTASGGSVAVADDEADLAPPAPEADLDGVPDSAPVLNPDVPAPDVARAASSIEGFFGRGKTVGFQVDYDATTGAAPAGLDLSGAVFTLTGNGQTFDCTTGPTGSCSVTSNDTGGDVPPSTYSVTQTAHAVGLAGATGTGSVHVCSFLDGFFGTCGGDSFETVVNDPTFRTPVVTIVEDAVTGAPIAGAGYALTGPGFAYAASGDAAASATAPARQEIRATSAADGSLTFSGWFAPDTSYVLAPVSTVDGYQADAETSGIEIAPSTGTLPASLAPRLLTPIGGPAPVTPVGTTPTVPVPAPVAAPAGIGSPAPGRPGRAAAPVEPITPEPLAPAAPSATASFDRSGATEPTTAPLAGGPAAPALTTVSSNLPDRGLAMALGGVFLTAILVGIGLVRRHARRRA
;
A
#
# COMPACT_ATOMS: atom_id res chain seq x y z
N MET A 1 8.81 -20.91 73.75
CA MET A 1 7.96 -20.13 74.69
C MET A 1 8.32 -18.65 74.57
N PRO A 2 7.40 -17.68 74.76
CA PRO A 2 6.33 -17.30 73.85
C PRO A 2 6.37 -15.80 73.42
N ARG A 3 5.65 -15.51 72.32
CA ARG A 3 4.82 -14.31 72.03
C ARG A 3 5.37 -12.90 72.32
N ARG A 4 5.27 -12.02 71.31
CA ARG A 4 4.45 -10.79 71.41
C ARG A 4 3.80 -10.46 70.06
N ARG A 5 2.50 -10.22 70.14
CA ARG A 5 1.57 -9.79 69.10
C ARG A 5 1.58 -8.26 69.03
N ALA A 6 1.31 -7.69 67.86
CA ALA A 6 0.64 -6.40 67.76
C ALA A 6 -0.50 -6.51 66.73
N LEU A 7 -1.64 -5.98 67.12
CA LEU A 7 -2.98 -6.13 66.56
C LEU A 7 -3.51 -4.70 66.39
N VAL A 8 -3.93 -4.31 65.19
CA VAL A 8 -4.76 -3.11 64.93
C VAL A 8 -5.69 -3.51 63.77
N ARG A 9 -6.91 -4.01 64.01
CA ARG A 9 -8.23 -3.33 64.18
C ARG A 9 -8.54 -2.26 63.10
N GLY A 10 -9.57 -2.55 62.28
CA GLY A 10 -10.11 -1.79 61.12
C GLY A 10 -10.85 -0.49 61.48
N PRO A 11 -11.84 0.00 60.67
CA PRO A 11 -13.05 -0.77 60.30
C PRO A 11 -13.75 -0.47 58.92
N LEU A 12 -14.59 -1.45 58.52
CA LEU A 12 -15.98 -1.43 57.98
C LEU A 12 -16.48 -0.43 56.89
N VAL A 13 -17.09 -1.06 55.85
CA VAL A 13 -18.46 -0.86 55.28
C VAL A 13 -18.70 0.21 54.21
N GLY A 14 -19.25 -0.26 53.09
CA GLY A 14 -20.02 0.51 52.10
C GLY A 14 -20.55 -0.37 50.97
N VAL A 15 -21.64 -1.11 51.23
CA VAL A 15 -22.43 -1.83 50.22
C VAL A 15 -23.39 -0.83 49.56
N GLY A 16 -23.38 -0.74 48.23
CA GLY A 16 -24.33 0.06 47.45
C GLY A 16 -24.78 -0.70 46.20
N LEU A 17 -25.91 -1.39 46.34
CA LEU A 17 -26.65 -2.07 45.27
C LEU A 17 -27.67 -1.05 44.70
N LEU A 18 -27.60 -0.74 43.41
CA LEU A 18 -28.60 0.08 42.72
C LEU A 18 -29.13 -0.71 41.51
N ALA A 19 -30.31 -1.29 41.71
CA ALA A 19 -31.14 -1.81 40.65
C ALA A 19 -31.96 -0.66 40.06
N LEU A 20 -31.90 -0.48 38.74
CA LEU A 20 -32.76 0.44 38.01
C LEU A 20 -33.36 -0.29 36.81
N THR A 21 -34.58 -0.76 37.01
CA THR A 21 -35.51 -1.18 35.97
C THR A 21 -36.22 0.06 35.43
N ALA A 22 -36.12 0.31 34.13
CA ALA A 22 -37.01 1.22 33.44
C ALA A 22 -37.48 0.59 32.12
N SER A 23 -38.73 0.17 32.15
CA SER A 23 -39.58 -0.18 31.02
C SER A 23 -40.25 1.09 30.46
N GLY A 24 -40.29 1.23 29.15
CA GLY A 24 -41.07 2.22 28.40
C GLY A 24 -40.46 2.34 27.01
N GLY A 25 -41.14 2.13 25.89
CA GLY A 25 -42.55 2.33 25.59
C GLY A 25 -42.55 3.12 24.29
N SER A 26 -42.81 2.44 23.18
CA SER A 26 -42.83 3.03 21.83
C SER A 26 -43.93 4.09 21.73
N VAL A 27 -43.58 5.30 21.31
CA VAL A 27 -44.55 6.32 20.88
C VAL A 27 -44.26 6.61 19.41
N ALA A 28 -45.17 6.17 18.56
CA ALA A 28 -45.29 6.64 17.20
C ALA A 28 -45.87 8.07 17.25
N VAL A 29 -45.13 9.04 16.73
CA VAL A 29 -45.66 10.36 16.39
C VAL A 29 -45.79 10.38 14.89
N ALA A 30 -47.04 10.38 14.42
CA ALA A 30 -47.38 10.82 13.08
C ALA A 30 -47.55 12.34 13.16
N ASP A 31 -46.62 13.08 12.57
CA ASP A 31 -46.85 14.48 12.21
C ASP A 31 -47.27 14.52 10.75
N ASP A 32 -48.54 14.89 10.57
CA ASP A 32 -49.20 15.18 9.31
C ASP A 32 -49.19 16.71 9.18
N GLU A 33 -48.19 17.25 8.48
CA GLU A 33 -48.16 18.68 8.13
C GLU A 33 -48.04 18.80 6.61
N ALA A 34 -49.20 19.05 6.00
CA ALA A 34 -49.36 19.35 4.59
C ALA A 34 -48.86 20.77 4.32
N ASP A 35 -47.60 20.88 3.90
CA ASP A 35 -47.02 22.16 3.45
C ASP A 35 -47.24 22.31 1.93
N LEU A 36 -48.06 23.29 1.57
CA LEU A 36 -48.38 23.69 0.20
C LEU A 36 -47.15 24.38 -0.43
N ALA A 37 -46.33 23.61 -1.14
CA ALA A 37 -45.27 24.16 -1.97
C ALA A 37 -45.85 24.91 -3.19
N PRO A 38 -45.36 26.13 -3.51
CA PRO A 38 -45.77 26.85 -4.72
C PRO A 38 -45.28 26.16 -6.00
N PRO A 39 -45.97 26.33 -7.14
CA PRO A 39 -45.60 25.67 -8.39
C PRO A 39 -44.20 26.09 -8.86
N ALA A 40 -43.42 25.09 -9.27
CA ALA A 40 -42.09 25.26 -9.85
C ALA A 40 -42.16 26.06 -11.16
N PRO A 41 -41.16 26.91 -11.47
CA PRO A 41 -41.07 27.58 -12.76
C PRO A 41 -40.83 26.56 -13.86
N GLU A 42 -41.59 26.70 -14.95
CA GLU A 42 -41.43 25.92 -16.18
C GLU A 42 -40.00 26.11 -16.71
N ALA A 43 -39.22 25.04 -16.71
CA ALA A 43 -37.89 25.02 -17.31
C ALA A 43 -38.04 24.98 -18.83
N ASP A 44 -37.54 26.03 -19.47
CA ASP A 44 -37.39 26.18 -20.91
C ASP A 44 -36.60 24.98 -21.48
N LEU A 45 -37.24 24.21 -22.37
CA LEU A 45 -36.80 22.91 -22.87
C LEU A 45 -36.14 22.99 -24.27
N ASP A 46 -35.51 24.12 -24.59
CA ASP A 46 -34.84 24.36 -25.90
C ASP A 46 -33.29 24.27 -25.83
N GLY A 47 -32.75 23.62 -24.79
CA GLY A 47 -31.32 23.34 -24.67
C GLY A 47 -30.89 22.16 -25.56
N VAL A 48 -30.23 22.46 -26.67
CA VAL A 48 -29.41 21.51 -27.45
C VAL A 48 -28.59 20.64 -26.48
N PRO A 49 -28.60 19.29 -26.58
CA PRO A 49 -27.83 18.45 -25.68
C PRO A 49 -26.35 18.80 -25.83
N ASP A 50 -25.80 19.41 -24.79
CA ASP A 50 -24.38 19.66 -24.65
C ASP A 50 -23.72 18.28 -24.69
N SER A 51 -22.94 18.05 -25.73
CA SER A 51 -22.30 16.77 -25.97
C SER A 51 -21.36 16.51 -24.80
N ALA A 52 -21.70 15.55 -23.94
CA ALA A 52 -20.84 15.14 -22.85
C ALA A 52 -19.42 14.94 -23.40
N PRO A 53 -18.38 15.51 -22.76
CA PRO A 53 -17.02 15.38 -23.24
C PRO A 53 -16.71 13.88 -23.32
N VAL A 54 -16.42 13.40 -24.53
CA VAL A 54 -15.89 12.07 -24.76
C VAL A 54 -14.55 12.02 -24.03
N LEU A 55 -14.56 11.49 -22.82
CA LEU A 55 -13.35 11.11 -22.10
C LEU A 55 -12.69 10.05 -22.97
N ASN A 56 -11.61 10.42 -23.65
CA ASN A 56 -10.80 9.49 -24.41
C ASN A 56 -9.94 8.71 -23.39
N PRO A 57 -10.26 7.45 -23.05
CA PRO A 57 -9.56 6.72 -22.00
C PRO A 57 -8.12 6.34 -22.38
N ASP A 58 -7.71 6.57 -23.63
CA ASP A 58 -6.44 6.08 -24.19
C ASP A 58 -5.30 7.09 -24.24
N VAL A 59 -5.39 8.23 -23.54
CA VAL A 59 -4.21 9.10 -23.39
C VAL A 59 -3.47 8.69 -22.11
N PRO A 60 -2.36 7.93 -22.19
CA PRO A 60 -1.56 7.62 -21.02
C PRO A 60 -1.10 8.94 -20.40
N ALA A 61 -1.39 9.13 -19.11
CA ALA A 61 -0.87 10.27 -18.37
C ALA A 61 0.66 10.28 -18.51
N PRO A 62 1.29 11.46 -18.71
CA PRO A 62 2.74 11.54 -18.74
C PRO A 62 3.27 10.93 -17.44
N ASP A 63 4.11 9.91 -17.59
CA ASP A 63 4.76 9.22 -16.49
C ASP A 63 5.67 10.23 -15.80
N VAL A 64 5.16 10.89 -14.76
CA VAL A 64 5.95 11.81 -13.94
C VAL A 64 6.87 10.92 -13.14
N ALA A 65 8.02 10.59 -13.73
CA ALA A 65 9.08 9.83 -13.09
C ALA A 65 9.41 10.54 -11.77
N ARG A 66 8.86 10.01 -10.67
CA ARG A 66 9.16 10.48 -9.34
C ARG A 66 10.66 10.30 -9.17
N ALA A 67 11.35 11.34 -8.73
CA ALA A 67 12.78 11.25 -8.49
C ALA A 67 13.02 10.02 -7.60
N ALA A 68 13.84 9.07 -8.08
CA ALA A 68 14.22 7.91 -7.30
C ALA A 68 14.61 8.39 -5.91
N SER A 69 13.99 7.83 -4.88
CA SER A 69 14.41 8.07 -3.50
C SER A 69 15.91 7.76 -3.44
N SER A 70 16.71 8.73 -3.01
CA SER A 70 18.16 8.59 -3.01
C SER A 70 18.53 7.66 -1.87
N ILE A 71 18.80 6.39 -2.18
CA ILE A 71 19.17 5.40 -1.16
C ILE A 71 20.64 5.65 -0.78
N GLU A 72 20.93 6.56 0.14
CA GLU A 72 22.29 6.83 0.64
C GLU A 72 22.40 6.60 2.16
N GLY A 73 23.52 6.03 2.63
CA GLY A 73 23.77 5.84 4.06
C GLY A 73 25.18 5.37 4.44
N PHE A 74 25.54 5.57 5.71
CA PHE A 74 26.86 5.26 6.28
C PHE A 74 26.76 4.28 7.46
N PHE A 75 27.57 3.21 7.47
CA PHE A 75 27.48 2.13 8.46
C PHE A 75 28.84 1.72 9.02
N GLY A 76 28.95 1.63 10.35
CA GLY A 76 30.15 1.10 11.02
C GLY A 76 30.23 -0.43 10.99
N ARG A 77 31.44 -0.99 11.12
CA ARG A 77 31.65 -2.43 11.33
C ARG A 77 30.87 -2.95 12.55
N GLY A 78 30.24 -4.11 12.41
CA GLY A 78 29.40 -4.72 13.46
C GLY A 78 28.03 -4.06 13.64
N LYS A 79 27.68 -3.10 12.77
CA LYS A 79 26.32 -2.57 12.68
C LYS A 79 25.53 -3.34 11.62
N THR A 80 24.23 -3.38 11.85
CA THR A 80 23.24 -3.94 10.95
C THR A 80 22.83 -2.88 9.93
N VAL A 81 22.85 -3.24 8.64
CA VAL A 81 22.33 -2.40 7.56
C VAL A 81 20.83 -2.70 7.46
N GLY A 82 19.98 -1.78 7.93
CA GLY A 82 18.53 -1.96 7.95
C GLY A 82 17.86 -1.21 6.81
N PHE A 83 17.09 -1.91 5.99
CA PHE A 83 16.22 -1.31 4.98
C PHE A 83 14.80 -1.24 5.53
N GLN A 84 14.10 -0.17 5.18
CA GLN A 84 12.69 0.01 5.49
C GLN A 84 11.97 0.35 4.20
N VAL A 85 10.98 -0.46 3.83
CA VAL A 85 10.01 -0.16 2.80
C VAL A 85 8.82 0.52 3.45
N ASP A 86 8.30 1.53 2.78
CA ASP A 86 6.99 2.13 3.06
C ASP A 86 6.30 2.43 1.73
N TYR A 87 5.07 2.94 1.81
CA TYR A 87 4.33 3.38 0.63
C TYR A 87 3.71 4.73 0.87
N ASP A 88 3.52 5.48 -0.20
CA ASP A 88 2.89 6.78 -0.11
C ASP A 88 1.37 6.65 -0.10
N ALA A 89 0.78 6.74 1.09
CA ALA A 89 -0.67 6.72 1.29
C ALA A 89 -1.39 7.93 0.67
N THR A 90 -0.66 8.97 0.21
CA THR A 90 -1.23 10.17 -0.40
C THR A 90 -1.34 10.07 -1.92
N THR A 91 -0.42 9.36 -2.59
CA THR A 91 -0.43 9.21 -4.06
C THR A 91 -1.21 8.02 -4.55
N GLY A 92 -1.55 7.09 -3.68
CA GLY A 92 -2.34 5.96 -4.09
C GLY A 92 -3.09 5.30 -2.97
N ALA A 93 -4.02 4.48 -3.42
CA ALA A 93 -5.07 3.96 -2.62
C ALA A 93 -4.61 2.56 -2.21
N ALA A 94 -3.97 2.45 -1.05
CA ALA A 94 -3.58 1.18 -0.45
C ALA A 94 -4.25 1.02 0.92
N PRO A 95 -4.56 -0.23 1.32
CA PRO A 95 -5.12 -0.50 2.63
C PRO A 95 -4.13 -0.15 3.75
N ALA A 96 -4.65 0.38 4.86
CA ALA A 96 -3.87 0.52 6.08
C ALA A 96 -3.43 -0.86 6.59
N GLY A 97 -2.17 -0.96 7.03
CA GLY A 97 -1.60 -2.20 7.57
C GLY A 97 -1.29 -3.25 6.52
N LEU A 98 -1.05 -2.84 5.27
CA LEU A 98 -0.55 -3.72 4.21
C LEU A 98 0.72 -4.47 4.67
N ASP A 99 0.77 -5.77 4.43
CA ASP A 99 1.97 -6.58 4.59
C ASP A 99 3.01 -6.16 3.54
N LEU A 100 4.13 -5.61 4.00
CA LEU A 100 5.22 -5.12 3.17
C LEU A 100 6.33 -6.17 2.96
N SER A 101 6.04 -7.44 3.22
CA SER A 101 7.00 -8.53 3.04
C SER A 101 7.25 -8.87 1.57
N GLY A 102 8.42 -9.47 1.31
CA GLY A 102 8.78 -9.97 -0.02
C GLY A 102 9.50 -8.98 -0.93
N ALA A 103 9.66 -7.71 -0.51
CA ALA A 103 10.59 -6.82 -1.21
C ALA A 103 12.03 -7.30 -0.98
N VAL A 104 12.82 -7.38 -2.05
CA VAL A 104 14.21 -7.85 -1.99
C VAL A 104 15.14 -6.70 -2.34
N PHE A 105 16.07 -6.42 -1.43
CA PHE A 105 17.17 -5.49 -1.64
C PHE A 105 18.47 -6.26 -1.84
N THR A 106 19.19 -5.91 -2.91
CA THR A 106 20.47 -6.50 -3.26
C THR A 106 21.57 -5.46 -3.11
N LEU A 107 22.58 -5.75 -2.30
CA LEU A 107 23.79 -4.96 -2.14
C LEU A 107 24.90 -5.59 -2.96
N THR A 108 25.53 -4.84 -3.85
CA THR A 108 26.65 -5.32 -4.67
C THR A 108 27.87 -4.43 -4.49
N GLY A 109 29.02 -5.02 -4.13
CA GLY A 109 30.25 -4.28 -3.87
C GLY A 109 31.38 -5.20 -3.44
N ASN A 110 32.64 -4.78 -3.69
CA ASN A 110 33.83 -5.56 -3.32
C ASN A 110 33.82 -7.03 -3.82
N GLY A 111 33.20 -7.30 -4.97
CA GLY A 111 33.06 -8.64 -5.54
C GLY A 111 32.09 -9.56 -4.78
N GLN A 112 31.26 -9.02 -3.89
CA GLN A 112 30.25 -9.75 -3.11
C GLN A 112 28.85 -9.20 -3.36
N THR A 113 27.87 -10.06 -3.11
CA THR A 113 26.44 -9.74 -3.20
C THR A 113 25.73 -10.21 -1.94
N PHE A 114 24.89 -9.34 -1.38
CA PHE A 114 24.06 -9.65 -0.21
C PHE A 114 22.62 -9.33 -0.52
N ASP A 115 21.72 -10.25 -0.21
CA ASP A 115 20.28 -10.07 -0.39
C ASP A 115 19.57 -9.96 0.96
N CYS A 116 18.51 -9.17 0.97
CA CYS A 116 17.73 -8.87 2.14
C CYS A 116 16.26 -8.83 1.76
N THR A 117 15.45 -9.71 2.34
CA THR A 117 14.00 -9.77 2.08
C THR A 117 13.24 -9.13 3.24
N THR A 118 12.34 -8.20 2.94
CA THR A 118 11.49 -7.56 3.95
C THR A 118 10.53 -8.52 4.61
N GLY A 119 10.38 -8.33 5.92
CA GLY A 119 9.31 -8.93 6.71
C GLY A 119 8.02 -8.12 6.62
N PRO A 120 6.98 -8.48 7.41
CA PRO A 120 5.65 -7.89 7.26
C PRO A 120 5.57 -6.38 7.50
N THR A 121 6.48 -5.84 8.31
CA THR A 121 6.58 -4.40 8.59
C THR A 121 7.40 -3.65 7.54
N GLY A 122 7.87 -4.31 6.48
CA GLY A 122 8.69 -3.69 5.43
C GLY A 122 10.15 -3.52 5.82
N SER A 123 10.53 -3.97 7.01
CA SER A 123 11.92 -3.94 7.45
C SER A 123 12.66 -5.21 7.05
N CYS A 124 13.90 -5.05 6.63
CA CYS A 124 14.85 -6.15 6.50
C CYS A 124 16.20 -5.67 6.97
N SER A 125 17.09 -6.59 7.34
CA SER A 125 18.47 -6.18 7.59
C SER A 125 19.50 -7.18 7.14
N VAL A 126 20.59 -6.68 6.56
CA VAL A 126 21.79 -7.48 6.32
C VAL A 126 22.69 -7.34 7.53
N THR A 127 22.87 -8.43 8.27
CA THR A 127 23.93 -8.50 9.28
C THR A 127 25.17 -9.15 8.69
N SER A 128 26.31 -8.82 9.27
CA SER A 128 27.63 -9.38 8.97
C SER A 128 27.72 -10.90 9.19
N ASN A 129 26.67 -11.55 9.70
CA ASN A 129 26.71 -12.95 10.13
C ASN A 129 25.79 -13.87 9.32
N ASP A 130 24.83 -13.35 8.53
CA ASP A 130 23.76 -14.18 7.93
C ASP A 130 24.20 -14.96 6.68
N THR A 131 25.29 -14.57 6.01
CA THR A 131 25.82 -15.22 4.79
C THR A 131 27.23 -15.84 4.96
N GLY A 132 27.72 -15.97 6.19
CA GLY A 132 28.98 -16.68 6.48
C GLY A 132 30.25 -15.82 6.49
N GLY A 133 30.14 -14.50 6.59
CA GLY A 133 31.29 -13.62 6.83
C GLY A 133 30.92 -12.14 6.93
N ASP A 134 31.71 -11.39 7.70
CA ASP A 134 31.51 -9.95 7.89
C ASP A 134 31.44 -9.21 6.55
N VAL A 135 30.41 -8.36 6.33
CA VAL A 135 30.36 -7.45 5.17
C VAL A 135 31.62 -6.56 5.18
N PRO A 136 32.53 -6.70 4.21
CA PRO A 136 33.79 -5.95 4.23
C PRO A 136 33.55 -4.45 4.10
N PRO A 137 34.40 -3.59 4.70
CA PRO A 137 34.35 -2.15 4.48
C PRO A 137 34.51 -1.80 3.00
N SER A 138 33.50 -1.16 2.42
CA SER A 138 33.47 -0.71 1.02
C SER A 138 32.24 0.16 0.77
N THR A 139 32.14 0.72 -0.43
CA THR A 139 30.87 1.27 -0.93
C THR A 139 30.15 0.20 -1.73
N TYR A 140 28.91 -0.08 -1.38
CA TYR A 140 28.03 -1.03 -2.04
C TYR A 140 26.94 -0.28 -2.81
N SER A 141 26.62 -0.71 -4.03
CA SER A 141 25.41 -0.26 -4.71
C SER A 141 24.21 -1.04 -4.18
N VAL A 142 23.11 -0.36 -3.91
CA VAL A 142 21.84 -0.96 -3.48
C VAL A 142 20.83 -0.90 -4.61
N THR A 143 20.14 -2.00 -4.87
CA THR A 143 19.05 -2.08 -5.84
C THR A 143 17.91 -2.89 -5.26
N GLN A 144 16.67 -2.43 -5.43
CA GLN A 144 15.50 -3.24 -5.13
C GLN A 144 15.22 -4.16 -6.33
N THR A 145 15.38 -5.47 -6.14
CA THR A 145 15.26 -6.49 -7.20
C THR A 145 13.90 -7.20 -7.20
N ALA A 146 13.15 -7.11 -6.10
CA ALA A 146 11.76 -7.53 -6.00
C ALA A 146 10.96 -6.59 -5.09
N HIS A 147 9.64 -6.58 -5.24
CA HIS A 147 8.73 -5.72 -4.51
C HIS A 147 7.67 -6.53 -3.74
N ALA A 148 7.11 -5.93 -2.70
CA ALA A 148 5.96 -6.51 -1.99
C ALA A 148 4.73 -6.49 -2.91
N VAL A 149 3.85 -7.49 -2.75
CA VAL A 149 2.65 -7.63 -3.58
C VAL A 149 1.77 -6.39 -3.48
N GLY A 150 1.34 -5.85 -4.63
CA GLY A 150 0.51 -4.66 -4.70
C GLY A 150 1.26 -3.33 -4.55
N LEU A 151 2.60 -3.37 -4.60
CA LEU A 151 3.45 -2.19 -4.71
C LEU A 151 4.28 -2.25 -5.99
N ALA A 152 4.51 -1.10 -6.63
CA ALA A 152 5.54 -0.98 -7.65
C ALA A 152 6.91 -0.90 -6.98
N GLY A 153 7.90 -1.64 -7.47
CA GLY A 153 9.27 -1.52 -6.96
C GLY A 153 9.83 -0.13 -7.20
N ALA A 154 10.57 0.42 -6.23
CA ALA A 154 11.29 1.66 -6.43
C ALA A 154 12.27 1.50 -7.60
N THR A 155 12.25 2.47 -8.51
CA THR A 155 13.21 2.51 -9.61
C THR A 155 14.46 3.26 -9.17
N GLY A 156 15.63 2.74 -9.55
CA GLY A 156 16.91 3.39 -9.27
C GLY A 156 17.90 2.51 -8.50
N THR A 157 19.07 3.09 -8.28
CA THR A 157 20.16 2.51 -7.51
C THR A 157 20.65 3.54 -6.52
N GLY A 158 20.88 3.15 -5.27
CA GLY A 158 21.62 4.00 -4.35
C GLY A 158 22.93 3.36 -3.90
N SER A 159 23.55 3.94 -2.88
CA SER A 159 24.84 3.53 -2.38
C SER A 159 24.92 3.52 -0.85
N VAL A 160 25.66 2.55 -0.33
CA VAL A 160 25.83 2.34 1.11
C VAL A 160 27.30 2.24 1.39
N HIS A 161 27.80 3.10 2.27
CA HIS A 161 29.19 3.05 2.67
C HIS A 161 29.33 2.26 3.98
N VAL A 162 29.92 1.06 3.88
CA VAL A 162 30.30 0.25 5.03
C VAL A 162 31.72 0.61 5.42
N CYS A 163 31.87 1.12 6.63
CA CYS A 163 33.08 1.69 7.17
C CYS A 163 33.97 0.66 7.84
N SER A 164 35.27 0.93 7.80
CA SER A 164 36.23 0.17 8.58
C SER A 164 36.16 0.57 10.06
N PHE A 165 36.77 -0.25 10.90
CA PHE A 165 36.94 0.08 12.32
C PHE A 165 37.70 1.41 12.51
N LEU A 166 38.67 1.71 11.63
CA LEU A 166 39.44 2.95 11.71
C LEU A 166 38.57 4.17 11.43
N ASP A 167 37.67 4.08 10.45
CA ASP A 167 36.75 5.18 10.12
C ASP A 167 35.77 5.46 11.28
N GLY A 168 35.29 4.39 11.92
CA GLY A 168 34.50 4.51 13.15
C GLY A 168 35.30 5.14 14.30
N PHE A 169 36.58 4.78 14.46
CA PHE A 169 37.47 5.31 15.50
C PHE A 169 37.77 6.80 15.30
N PHE A 170 37.91 7.26 14.05
CA PHE A 170 38.15 8.66 13.72
C PHE A 170 36.86 9.49 13.60
N GLY A 171 35.68 8.87 13.82
CA GLY A 171 34.39 9.56 13.76
C GLY A 171 34.01 10.01 12.35
N THR A 172 34.62 9.45 11.31
CA THR A 172 34.30 9.78 9.91
C THR A 172 33.05 9.06 9.42
N CYS A 173 32.52 8.11 10.20
CA CYS A 173 31.27 7.43 9.90
C CYS A 173 30.14 7.87 10.81
N GLY A 174 29.18 8.57 10.19
CA GLY A 174 27.90 8.92 10.77
C GLY A 174 27.06 7.68 11.11
N GLY A 175 26.12 7.85 12.03
CA GLY A 175 25.10 6.85 12.33
C GLY A 175 23.83 7.12 11.55
N ASP A 176 23.96 7.43 10.26
CA ASP A 176 22.82 7.83 9.46
C ASP A 176 21.90 6.63 9.26
N SER A 177 20.64 6.79 9.65
CA SER A 177 19.60 5.82 9.31
C SER A 177 19.34 5.87 7.81
N PHE A 178 19.08 4.72 7.20
CA PHE A 178 18.59 4.69 5.84
C PHE A 178 17.33 5.54 5.69
N GLU A 179 17.26 6.27 4.59
CA GLU A 179 15.99 6.82 4.14
C GLU A 179 15.04 5.66 3.80
N THR A 180 13.79 5.80 4.23
CA THR A 180 12.73 4.85 3.92
C THR A 180 12.51 4.80 2.41
N VAL A 181 12.53 3.61 1.82
CA VAL A 181 12.24 3.41 0.40
C VAL A 181 10.73 3.40 0.22
N VAL A 182 10.21 4.48 -0.36
CA VAL A 182 8.77 4.65 -0.64
C VAL A 182 8.42 4.02 -1.98
N ASN A 183 7.59 2.98 -1.97
CA ASN A 183 7.06 2.33 -3.16
C ASN A 183 5.65 2.86 -3.46
N ASP A 184 5.32 3.05 -4.74
CA ASP A 184 3.97 3.48 -5.13
C ASP A 184 3.01 2.28 -5.09
N PRO A 185 1.83 2.41 -4.47
CA PRO A 185 0.86 1.32 -4.45
C PRO A 185 0.21 1.14 -5.83
N THR A 186 0.01 -0.13 -6.22
CA THR A 186 -0.57 -0.53 -7.51
C THR A 186 -1.96 -1.15 -7.38
N PHE A 187 -2.56 -1.04 -6.19
CA PHE A 187 -3.93 -1.46 -5.92
C PHE A 187 -4.95 -0.64 -6.71
N ARG A 188 -6.05 -1.30 -7.10
CA ARG A 188 -7.20 -0.65 -7.72
C ARG A 188 -8.30 -0.41 -6.71
N THR A 189 -8.97 0.72 -6.85
CA THR A 189 -10.24 1.01 -6.16
C THR A 189 -11.03 2.07 -6.93
N PRO A 190 -12.33 1.88 -7.22
CA PRO A 190 -13.10 0.63 -7.18
C PRO A 190 -12.88 -0.26 -8.43
N VAL A 191 -13.49 -1.44 -8.47
CA VAL A 191 -13.66 -2.25 -9.71
C VAL A 191 -15.09 -2.07 -10.21
N VAL A 192 -15.25 -1.74 -11.49
CA VAL A 192 -16.55 -1.43 -12.10
C VAL A 192 -16.82 -2.30 -13.32
N THR A 193 -18.08 -2.68 -13.50
CA THR A 193 -18.59 -3.29 -14.73
C THR A 193 -20.04 -2.82 -14.97
N ILE A 194 -20.62 -3.21 -16.08
CA ILE A 194 -22.00 -2.90 -16.46
C ILE A 194 -22.73 -4.22 -16.72
N VAL A 195 -23.98 -4.31 -16.26
CA VAL A 195 -24.89 -5.41 -16.54
C VAL A 195 -25.92 -4.94 -17.56
N GLU A 196 -25.99 -5.63 -18.69
CA GLU A 196 -26.82 -5.27 -19.84
C GLU A 196 -27.65 -6.47 -20.32
N ASP A 197 -28.78 -6.16 -20.97
CA ASP A 197 -29.58 -7.12 -21.70
C ASP A 197 -28.87 -7.54 -22.98
N ALA A 198 -28.64 -8.85 -23.14
CA ALA A 198 -27.87 -9.41 -24.25
C ALA A 198 -28.49 -9.16 -25.64
N VAL A 199 -29.78 -8.83 -25.72
CA VAL A 199 -30.53 -8.61 -26.96
C VAL A 199 -30.62 -7.13 -27.29
N THR A 200 -30.91 -6.29 -26.30
CA THR A 200 -31.19 -4.85 -26.49
C THR A 200 -30.01 -3.94 -26.15
N GLY A 201 -29.04 -4.42 -25.38
CA GLY A 201 -27.98 -3.61 -24.78
C GLY A 201 -28.48 -2.65 -23.69
N ALA A 202 -29.74 -2.77 -23.25
CA ALA A 202 -30.29 -1.92 -22.21
C ALA A 202 -29.68 -2.29 -20.84
N PRO A 203 -29.40 -1.32 -19.96
CA PRO A 203 -28.88 -1.61 -18.63
C PRO A 203 -29.90 -2.38 -17.78
N ILE A 204 -29.43 -3.30 -16.95
CA ILE A 204 -30.25 -4.10 -16.04
C ILE A 204 -29.91 -3.81 -14.58
N ALA A 205 -30.91 -3.37 -13.83
CA ALA A 205 -30.81 -3.14 -12.39
C ALA A 205 -31.15 -4.39 -11.56
N GLY A 206 -30.58 -4.47 -10.35
CA GLY A 206 -30.92 -5.50 -9.36
C GLY A 206 -30.19 -6.83 -9.51
N ALA A 207 -29.30 -6.98 -10.49
CA ALA A 207 -28.52 -8.19 -10.68
C ALA A 207 -27.39 -8.24 -9.63
N GLY A 208 -27.32 -9.31 -8.85
CA GLY A 208 -26.33 -9.45 -7.78
C GLY A 208 -25.15 -10.31 -8.19
N TYR A 209 -23.94 -9.86 -7.89
CA TYR A 209 -22.70 -10.61 -8.13
C TYR A 209 -21.78 -10.59 -6.90
N ALA A 210 -20.95 -11.61 -6.81
CA ALA A 210 -19.82 -11.70 -5.90
C ALA A 210 -18.50 -11.72 -6.69
N LEU A 211 -17.58 -10.88 -6.30
CA LEU A 211 -16.19 -10.88 -6.76
C LEU A 211 -15.33 -11.55 -5.68
N THR A 212 -14.81 -12.73 -5.99
CA THR A 212 -13.99 -13.54 -5.08
C THR A 212 -12.56 -13.59 -5.56
N GLY A 213 -11.59 -13.22 -4.73
CA GLY A 213 -10.17 -13.31 -5.08
C GLY A 213 -9.28 -13.40 -3.86
N PRO A 214 -7.96 -13.32 -4.03
CA PRO A 214 -7.06 -13.17 -2.90
C PRO A 214 -7.37 -11.84 -2.20
N GLY A 215 -7.51 -11.89 -0.87
CA GLY A 215 -7.35 -10.68 -0.07
C GLY A 215 -5.90 -10.21 -0.11
N PHE A 216 -5.61 -9.11 0.56
CA PHE A 216 -4.24 -8.72 0.86
C PHE A 216 -3.86 -9.19 2.26
N ALA A 217 -2.58 -9.50 2.46
CA ALA A 217 -2.08 -9.83 3.78
C ALA A 217 -1.99 -8.54 4.62
N TYR A 218 -2.37 -8.65 5.88
CA TYR A 218 -2.19 -7.58 6.86
C TYR A 218 -0.92 -7.87 7.66
N ALA A 219 -0.09 -6.86 7.86
CA ALA A 219 0.97 -6.94 8.84
C ALA A 219 0.32 -7.18 10.21
N ALA A 220 0.55 -8.36 10.80
CA ALA A 220 0.03 -8.67 12.12
C ALA A 220 0.54 -7.61 13.11
N SER A 221 -0.38 -6.91 13.78
CA SER A 221 -0.06 -5.87 14.75
C SER A 221 0.45 -6.53 16.04
N GLY A 222 1.71 -6.94 16.08
CA GLY A 222 2.31 -7.50 17.28
C GLY A 222 3.43 -8.49 16.97
N ASP A 223 4.49 -8.40 17.77
CA ASP A 223 5.76 -9.08 17.60
C ASP A 223 5.69 -10.58 17.26
N ALA A 224 6.70 -10.99 16.49
CA ALA A 224 7.18 -12.34 16.22
C ALA A 224 6.52 -13.09 15.05
N ALA A 225 7.24 -13.09 13.92
CA ALA A 225 7.47 -14.23 13.03
C ALA A 225 6.25 -15.14 12.74
N ALA A 226 5.05 -14.56 12.69
CA ALA A 226 3.85 -15.28 12.33
C ALA A 226 3.99 -15.61 10.84
N SER A 227 4.22 -16.89 10.58
CA SER A 227 4.31 -17.50 9.26
C SER A 227 3.30 -16.86 8.31
N ALA A 228 3.78 -16.42 7.13
CA ALA A 228 2.97 -15.84 6.06
C ALA A 228 1.76 -16.72 5.80
N THR A 229 0.64 -16.41 6.46
CA THR A 229 -0.60 -17.13 6.28
C THR A 229 -1.14 -16.59 4.98
N ALA A 230 -1.32 -17.47 4.00
CA ALA A 230 -1.89 -17.09 2.71
C ALA A 230 -3.12 -16.21 2.96
N PRO A 231 -3.23 -15.03 2.31
CA PRO A 231 -4.30 -14.11 2.59
C PRO A 231 -5.63 -14.84 2.43
N ALA A 232 -6.52 -14.67 3.41
CA ALA A 232 -7.86 -15.22 3.31
C ALA A 232 -8.51 -14.74 2.02
N ARG A 233 -9.22 -15.62 1.31
CA ARG A 233 -9.99 -15.20 0.13
C ARG A 233 -11.02 -14.17 0.57
N GLN A 234 -11.06 -13.05 -0.15
CA GLN A 234 -12.06 -12.01 0.05
C GLN A 234 -13.19 -12.23 -0.94
N GLU A 235 -14.42 -12.13 -0.45
CA GLU A 235 -15.64 -12.12 -1.27
C GLU A 235 -16.33 -10.77 -1.07
N ILE A 236 -16.50 -10.02 -2.15
CA ILE A 236 -17.17 -8.72 -2.14
C ILE A 236 -18.44 -8.85 -2.99
N ARG A 237 -19.58 -8.46 -2.43
CA ARG A 237 -20.88 -8.53 -3.11
C ARG A 237 -21.31 -7.14 -3.56
N ALA A 238 -21.89 -7.07 -4.75
CA ALA A 238 -22.48 -5.87 -5.31
C ALA A 238 -23.77 -6.19 -6.05
N THR A 239 -24.66 -5.20 -6.18
CA THR A 239 -25.90 -5.29 -6.94
C THR A 239 -25.90 -4.18 -7.98
N SER A 240 -26.32 -4.48 -9.22
CA SER A 240 -26.33 -3.49 -10.29
C SER A 240 -27.35 -2.38 -10.02
N ALA A 241 -26.93 -1.13 -10.26
CA ALA A 241 -27.75 0.06 -10.10
C ALA A 241 -28.71 0.26 -11.29
N ALA A 242 -29.50 1.34 -11.26
CA ALA A 242 -30.51 1.65 -12.28
C ALA A 242 -29.92 1.82 -13.69
N ASP A 243 -28.67 2.27 -13.78
CA ASP A 243 -27.89 2.42 -15.02
C ASP A 243 -27.13 1.14 -15.41
N GLY A 244 -27.39 0.01 -14.73
CA GLY A 244 -26.71 -1.26 -14.94
C GLY A 244 -25.30 -1.31 -14.34
N SER A 245 -24.78 -0.21 -13.77
CA SER A 245 -23.44 -0.19 -13.20
C SER A 245 -23.35 -1.10 -11.98
N LEU A 246 -22.25 -1.84 -11.89
CA LEU A 246 -21.93 -2.75 -10.80
C LEU A 246 -20.56 -2.38 -10.26
N THR A 247 -20.53 -1.84 -9.04
CA THR A 247 -19.30 -1.32 -8.42
C THR A 247 -18.92 -2.16 -7.21
N PHE A 248 -17.72 -2.73 -7.24
CA PHE A 248 -17.11 -3.42 -6.11
C PHE A 248 -16.14 -2.47 -5.39
N SER A 249 -16.51 -2.09 -4.16
CA SER A 249 -15.69 -1.24 -3.31
C SER A 249 -14.72 -2.09 -2.48
N GLY A 250 -13.44 -1.80 -2.59
CA GLY A 250 -12.40 -2.56 -1.90
C GLY A 250 -11.01 -2.21 -2.43
N TRP A 251 -10.03 -2.99 -1.97
CA TRP A 251 -8.64 -2.92 -2.40
C TRP A 251 -8.34 -4.17 -3.22
N PHE A 252 -8.02 -3.98 -4.50
CA PHE A 252 -7.79 -5.10 -5.40
C PHE A 252 -6.32 -5.13 -5.83
N ALA A 253 -5.63 -6.21 -5.47
CA ALA A 253 -4.24 -6.40 -5.82
C ALA A 253 -4.13 -6.66 -7.33
N PRO A 254 -3.21 -5.99 -8.03
CA PRO A 254 -2.98 -6.26 -9.45
C PRO A 254 -2.37 -7.64 -9.66
N ASP A 255 -2.39 -8.12 -10.91
CA ASP A 255 -1.76 -9.38 -11.33
C ASP A 255 -2.26 -10.60 -10.54
N THR A 256 -3.46 -10.49 -9.95
CA THR A 256 -4.13 -11.59 -9.27
C THR A 256 -5.44 -11.94 -9.94
N SER A 257 -5.77 -13.24 -9.93
CA SER A 257 -7.00 -13.74 -10.50
C SER A 257 -8.16 -13.58 -9.53
N TYR A 258 -9.18 -12.83 -9.95
CA TYR A 258 -10.48 -12.75 -9.31
C TYR A 258 -11.50 -13.60 -10.08
N VAL A 259 -12.56 -13.99 -9.40
CA VAL A 259 -13.67 -14.76 -9.95
C VAL A 259 -14.94 -13.97 -9.70
N LEU A 260 -15.61 -13.57 -10.78
CA LEU A 260 -16.93 -12.96 -10.70
C LEU A 260 -17.99 -14.03 -10.91
N ALA A 261 -18.86 -14.19 -9.91
CA ALA A 261 -19.94 -15.16 -9.90
C ALA A 261 -21.27 -14.48 -9.59
N PRO A 262 -22.36 -14.84 -10.27
CA PRO A 262 -23.69 -14.33 -9.95
C PRO A 262 -24.17 -14.88 -8.61
N VAL A 263 -24.82 -14.02 -7.81
CA VAL A 263 -25.40 -14.40 -6.51
C VAL A 263 -26.91 -14.21 -6.43
N SER A 264 -27.49 -13.36 -7.29
CA SER A 264 -28.94 -13.24 -7.43
C SER A 264 -29.33 -12.92 -8.87
N THR A 265 -30.43 -13.54 -9.31
CA THR A 265 -31.02 -13.32 -10.63
C THR A 265 -32.01 -12.17 -10.59
N VAL A 266 -32.24 -11.53 -11.74
CA VAL A 266 -33.29 -10.52 -11.93
C VAL A 266 -34.52 -11.20 -12.53
N ASP A 267 -35.71 -10.84 -12.07
CA ASP A 267 -36.96 -11.36 -12.62
C ASP A 267 -37.04 -11.09 -14.12
N GLY A 268 -37.41 -12.11 -14.88
CA GLY A 268 -37.48 -12.03 -16.34
C GLY A 268 -36.16 -12.31 -17.06
N TYR A 269 -35.06 -12.60 -16.36
CA TYR A 269 -33.77 -12.96 -16.95
C TYR A 269 -33.30 -14.35 -16.52
N GLN A 270 -32.59 -15.04 -17.42
CA GLN A 270 -31.91 -16.28 -17.07
C GLN A 270 -30.78 -15.98 -16.08
N ALA A 271 -30.51 -16.95 -15.19
CA ALA A 271 -29.32 -16.88 -14.36
C ALA A 271 -28.09 -16.80 -15.25
N ASP A 272 -27.23 -15.83 -14.99
CA ASP A 272 -25.90 -15.81 -15.57
C ASP A 272 -25.21 -17.13 -15.18
N ALA A 273 -24.75 -17.89 -16.18
CA ALA A 273 -24.08 -19.16 -15.95
C ALA A 273 -22.56 -19.02 -16.07
N GLU A 274 -22.07 -17.85 -16.50
CA GLU A 274 -20.67 -17.62 -16.74
C GLU A 274 -19.97 -17.21 -15.44
N THR A 275 -19.16 -18.13 -14.92
CA THR A 275 -18.12 -17.74 -13.95
C THR A 275 -16.91 -17.25 -14.74
N SER A 276 -16.57 -15.97 -14.64
CA SER A 276 -15.44 -15.41 -15.38
C SER A 276 -14.25 -15.16 -14.46
N GLY A 277 -13.08 -15.65 -14.90
CA GLY A 277 -11.80 -15.25 -14.35
C GLY A 277 -11.49 -13.82 -14.82
N ILE A 278 -11.18 -12.94 -13.87
CA ILE A 278 -10.84 -11.55 -14.10
C ILE A 278 -9.41 -11.34 -13.62
N GLU A 279 -8.61 -10.73 -14.47
CA GLU A 279 -7.29 -10.23 -14.09
C GLU A 279 -7.37 -8.71 -13.97
N ILE A 280 -6.91 -8.18 -12.85
CA ILE A 280 -6.91 -6.74 -12.59
C ILE A 280 -5.54 -6.21 -12.98
N ALA A 281 -5.50 -5.42 -14.06
CA ALA A 281 -4.26 -4.85 -14.55
C ALA A 281 -3.70 -3.81 -13.56
N PRO A 282 -2.37 -3.79 -13.34
CA PRO A 282 -1.72 -2.77 -12.53
C PRO A 282 -1.91 -1.39 -13.16
N SER A 283 -2.22 -0.38 -12.35
CA SER A 283 -1.68 0.95 -12.60
C SER A 283 -1.60 1.75 -11.32
N THR A 284 -0.80 2.80 -11.43
CA THR A 284 -0.68 3.84 -10.44
C THR A 284 -1.91 4.75 -10.48
N GLY A 285 -2.29 5.28 -9.31
CA GLY A 285 -3.41 6.21 -9.14
C GLY A 285 -4.76 5.58 -8.77
N THR A 286 -5.79 6.42 -8.68
CA THR A 286 -7.14 6.08 -8.17
C THR A 286 -8.14 5.72 -9.28
N LEU A 287 -7.66 5.37 -10.47
CA LEU A 287 -8.56 5.04 -11.58
C LEU A 287 -9.26 3.70 -11.32
N PRO A 288 -10.59 3.65 -11.56
CA PRO A 288 -11.34 2.41 -11.40
C PRO A 288 -10.88 1.38 -12.42
N ALA A 289 -10.81 0.12 -12.01
CA ALA A 289 -10.59 -0.98 -12.95
C ALA A 289 -11.92 -1.29 -13.66
N SER A 290 -11.94 -1.19 -14.99
CA SER A 290 -13.11 -1.55 -15.79
C SER A 290 -13.03 -3.01 -16.23
N LEU A 291 -14.14 -3.75 -16.08
CA LEU A 291 -14.27 -5.12 -16.57
C LEU A 291 -15.16 -5.16 -17.81
N ALA A 292 -15.07 -6.27 -18.55
CA ALA A 292 -16.02 -6.55 -19.62
C ALA A 292 -17.47 -6.54 -19.09
N PRO A 293 -18.44 -6.03 -19.89
CA PRO A 293 -19.86 -6.05 -19.52
C PRO A 293 -20.39 -7.48 -19.27
N ARG A 294 -21.42 -7.58 -18.43
CA ARG A 294 -22.16 -8.82 -18.17
C ARG A 294 -23.47 -8.79 -18.94
N LEU A 295 -23.67 -9.81 -19.77
CA LEU A 295 -24.84 -9.90 -20.64
C LEU A 295 -25.84 -10.92 -20.08
N LEU A 296 -27.04 -10.47 -19.72
CA LEU A 296 -28.12 -11.34 -19.26
C LEU A 296 -29.11 -11.61 -20.39
N THR A 297 -29.55 -12.87 -20.51
CA THR A 297 -30.52 -13.27 -21.54
C THR A 297 -31.95 -13.26 -20.96
N PRO A 298 -32.91 -12.54 -21.55
CA PRO A 298 -34.30 -12.53 -21.07
C PRO A 298 -34.98 -13.91 -21.21
N ILE A 299 -35.77 -14.31 -20.20
CA ILE A 299 -36.58 -15.53 -20.22
C ILE A 299 -37.76 -15.33 -21.17
N GLY A 300 -37.88 -16.20 -22.18
CA GLY A 300 -38.99 -16.14 -23.13
C GLY A 300 -38.83 -15.06 -24.21
N GLY A 301 -37.68 -14.40 -24.30
CA GLY A 301 -37.32 -13.60 -25.45
C GLY A 301 -37.27 -14.45 -26.73
N PRO A 302 -37.49 -13.86 -27.92
CA PRO A 302 -37.27 -14.57 -29.17
C PRO A 302 -35.85 -15.14 -29.17
N ALA A 303 -35.69 -16.41 -29.55
CA ALA A 303 -34.37 -17.03 -29.64
C ALA A 303 -33.44 -16.10 -30.44
N PRO A 304 -32.20 -15.86 -29.98
CA PRO A 304 -31.28 -14.96 -30.66
C PRO A 304 -31.24 -15.36 -32.12
N VAL A 305 -31.69 -14.45 -32.98
CA VAL A 305 -31.76 -14.70 -34.41
C VAL A 305 -30.31 -14.78 -34.83
N THR A 306 -29.80 -16.01 -35.01
CA THR A 306 -28.46 -16.19 -35.55
C THR A 306 -28.47 -15.42 -36.86
N PRO A 307 -27.65 -14.36 -37.02
CA PRO A 307 -27.67 -13.62 -38.26
C PRO A 307 -27.37 -14.62 -39.35
N VAL A 308 -28.39 -14.93 -40.16
CA VAL A 308 -28.24 -15.82 -41.29
C VAL A 308 -27.18 -15.16 -42.13
N GLY A 309 -26.00 -15.79 -42.19
CA GLY A 309 -24.80 -15.28 -42.83
C GLY A 309 -25.05 -15.06 -44.31
N THR A 310 -25.74 -13.98 -44.65
CA THR A 310 -25.56 -13.31 -45.90
C THR A 310 -24.23 -12.61 -45.73
N THR A 311 -23.17 -13.28 -46.17
CA THR A 311 -21.88 -12.63 -46.38
C THR A 311 -22.22 -11.37 -47.18
N PRO A 312 -22.07 -10.14 -46.64
CA PRO A 312 -22.26 -8.98 -47.47
C PRO A 312 -21.19 -9.10 -48.53
N THR A 313 -21.61 -9.35 -49.78
CA THR A 313 -20.73 -9.24 -50.93
C THR A 313 -20.34 -7.78 -50.99
N VAL A 314 -19.25 -7.42 -50.30
CA VAL A 314 -18.67 -6.10 -50.37
C VAL A 314 -18.42 -5.86 -51.85
N PRO A 315 -19.08 -4.88 -52.49
CA PRO A 315 -18.83 -4.59 -53.88
C PRO A 315 -17.34 -4.23 -53.98
N VAL A 316 -16.59 -5.05 -54.71
CA VAL A 316 -15.19 -4.77 -55.05
C VAL A 316 -15.18 -3.38 -55.69
N PRO A 317 -14.56 -2.36 -55.05
CA PRO A 317 -14.51 -1.04 -55.65
C PRO A 317 -13.76 -1.16 -56.97
N ALA A 318 -14.36 -0.64 -58.04
CA ALA A 318 -13.71 -0.56 -59.35
C ALA A 318 -12.36 0.15 -59.19
N PRO A 319 -11.29 -0.29 -59.90
CA PRO A 319 -9.98 0.33 -59.82
C PRO A 319 -10.10 1.81 -60.22
N VAL A 320 -9.99 2.69 -59.22
CA VAL A 320 -9.92 4.13 -59.45
C VAL A 320 -8.59 4.42 -60.13
N ALA A 321 -8.65 5.01 -61.32
CA ALA A 321 -7.48 5.43 -62.08
C ALA A 321 -6.61 6.36 -61.24
N ALA A 322 -5.31 6.08 -61.20
CA ALA A 322 -4.32 6.86 -60.48
C ALA A 322 -4.35 8.33 -60.92
N PRO A 323 -4.45 9.30 -60.01
CA PRO A 323 -4.30 10.70 -60.36
C PRO A 323 -2.87 10.97 -60.86
N ALA A 324 -2.78 11.68 -61.97
CA ALA A 324 -1.52 12.05 -62.61
C ALA A 324 -0.65 12.92 -61.69
N GLY A 325 0.65 12.61 -61.71
CA GLY A 325 1.81 13.29 -61.11
C GLY A 325 1.60 14.63 -60.41
N ILE A 326 1.93 14.64 -59.11
CA ILE A 326 2.28 15.86 -58.38
C ILE A 326 3.81 16.00 -58.45
N GLY A 327 4.26 17.13 -58.98
CA GLY A 327 5.67 17.43 -59.23
C GLY A 327 6.53 17.53 -57.96
N SER A 328 7.84 17.33 -58.17
CA SER A 328 8.88 17.40 -57.14
C SER A 328 8.86 18.71 -56.35
N PRO A 329 8.96 18.66 -55.01
CA PRO A 329 9.14 19.87 -54.21
C PRO A 329 10.57 20.43 -54.39
N ALA A 330 10.64 21.76 -54.50
CA ALA A 330 11.88 22.51 -54.62
C ALA A 330 12.74 22.44 -53.33
N PRO A 331 14.08 22.60 -53.42
CA PRO A 331 14.95 22.54 -52.24
C PRO A 331 14.70 23.73 -51.31
N GLY A 332 14.23 23.42 -50.10
CA GLY A 332 13.99 24.40 -49.03
C GLY A 332 15.29 24.99 -48.48
N ARG A 333 15.28 26.32 -48.33
CA ARG A 333 16.31 27.19 -47.77
C ARG A 333 16.59 26.86 -46.29
N PRO A 334 17.85 26.91 -45.80
CA PRO A 334 18.15 26.67 -44.39
C PRO A 334 17.54 27.76 -43.50
N GLY A 335 16.68 27.33 -42.58
CA GLY A 335 16.01 28.17 -41.58
C GLY A 335 16.97 28.68 -40.51
N ARG A 336 16.78 29.93 -40.14
CA ARG A 336 17.55 30.71 -39.16
C ARG A 336 17.27 30.18 -37.74
N ALA A 337 18.33 29.94 -36.96
CA ALA A 337 18.24 29.49 -35.57
C ALA A 337 17.41 30.45 -34.71
N ALA A 338 16.43 29.91 -33.99
CA ALA A 338 15.65 30.64 -33.01
C ALA A 338 16.53 30.95 -31.78
N ALA A 339 16.38 32.18 -31.26
CA ALA A 339 17.10 32.64 -30.07
C ALA A 339 16.56 31.95 -28.80
N PRO A 340 17.38 31.83 -27.73
CA PRO A 340 16.98 31.20 -26.48
C PRO A 340 15.88 32.01 -25.79
N VAL A 341 14.82 31.32 -25.37
CA VAL A 341 13.76 31.90 -24.53
C VAL A 341 14.31 32.01 -23.10
N GLU A 342 14.29 33.21 -22.53
CA GLU A 342 14.68 33.43 -21.13
C GLU A 342 13.66 32.76 -20.18
N PRO A 343 14.12 32.07 -19.12
CA PRO A 343 13.25 31.43 -18.16
C PRO A 343 12.53 32.50 -17.31
N ILE A 344 11.20 32.36 -17.24
CA ILE A 344 10.34 33.19 -16.41
C ILE A 344 10.45 32.68 -14.96
N THR A 345 11.02 33.50 -14.08
CA THR A 345 11.10 33.22 -12.64
C THR A 345 9.71 33.36 -12.01
N PRO A 346 9.12 32.31 -11.41
CA PRO A 346 7.85 32.43 -10.72
C PRO A 346 7.99 33.24 -9.43
N GLU A 347 7.02 34.12 -9.21
CA GLU A 347 6.87 34.97 -8.04
C GLU A 347 6.56 34.11 -6.78
N PRO A 348 7.19 34.39 -5.62
CA PRO A 348 6.97 33.60 -4.41
C PRO A 348 5.59 33.87 -3.81
N LEU A 349 4.75 32.82 -3.78
CA LEU A 349 3.47 32.84 -3.08
C LEU A 349 3.67 32.98 -1.56
N ALA A 350 2.90 33.89 -0.96
CA ALA A 350 2.88 34.13 0.47
C ALA A 350 2.44 32.89 1.27
N PRO A 351 2.98 32.67 2.49
CA PRO A 351 2.64 31.52 3.31
C PRO A 351 1.16 31.56 3.77
N ALA A 352 0.43 30.48 3.51
CA ALA A 352 -0.91 30.26 4.02
C ALA A 352 -0.87 30.03 5.55
N ALA A 353 -1.83 30.63 6.25
CA ALA A 353 -2.00 30.49 7.69
C ALA A 353 -2.34 29.04 8.10
N PRO A 354 -1.89 28.55 9.27
CA PRO A 354 -2.19 27.20 9.72
C PRO A 354 -3.68 27.03 10.03
N SER A 355 -4.32 26.07 9.36
CA SER A 355 -5.67 25.64 9.70
C SER A 355 -5.64 24.71 10.92
N ALA A 356 -6.58 24.94 11.83
CA ALA A 356 -6.69 24.29 13.12
C ALA A 356 -6.95 22.78 13.00
N THR A 357 -6.19 22.00 13.75
CA THR A 357 -6.36 20.56 13.94
C THR A 357 -7.67 20.27 14.68
N ALA A 358 -8.60 19.58 14.05
CA ALA A 358 -9.74 18.99 14.75
C ALA A 358 -9.28 17.76 15.53
N SER A 359 -9.36 17.84 16.86
CA SER A 359 -9.12 16.74 17.80
C SER A 359 -10.25 15.72 17.69
N PHE A 360 -9.95 14.52 17.19
CA PHE A 360 -10.86 13.38 17.29
C PHE A 360 -10.62 12.68 18.63
N ASP A 361 -11.56 12.89 19.57
CA ASP A 361 -11.69 12.08 20.78
C ASP A 361 -12.20 10.69 20.39
N ARG A 362 -11.35 9.67 20.53
CA ARG A 362 -11.73 8.25 20.40
C ARG A 362 -11.63 7.61 21.78
N SER A 363 -12.71 7.73 22.55
CA SER A 363 -12.92 6.94 23.77
C SER A 363 -14.24 6.18 23.64
N GLY A 364 -14.13 4.85 23.55
CA GLY A 364 -15.27 3.96 23.33
C GLY A 364 -14.82 2.53 23.01
N ALA A 365 -13.99 1.94 23.89
CA ALA A 365 -13.70 0.51 23.85
C ALA A 365 -14.74 -0.21 24.73
N THR A 366 -15.66 -0.93 24.10
CA THR A 366 -16.53 -1.91 24.76
C THR A 366 -15.77 -3.23 24.88
N GLU A 367 -15.60 -3.70 26.12
CA GLU A 367 -15.05 -5.02 26.44
C GLU A 367 -15.92 -6.16 25.87
N PRO A 368 -15.33 -7.20 25.24
CA PRO A 368 -16.02 -8.46 25.06
C PRO A 368 -15.95 -9.29 26.35
N THR A 369 -17.13 -9.58 26.92
CA THR A 369 -17.29 -10.53 28.02
C THR A 369 -17.20 -11.96 27.48
N THR A 370 -16.11 -12.68 27.79
CA THR A 370 -15.98 -14.13 27.54
C THR A 370 -16.20 -14.93 28.82
N ALA A 371 -17.18 -15.84 28.79
CA ALA A 371 -17.44 -16.84 29.82
C ALA A 371 -16.34 -17.93 29.85
N PRO A 372 -16.06 -18.55 31.01
CA PRO A 372 -15.00 -19.56 31.11
C PRO A 372 -15.50 -20.95 30.67
N LEU A 373 -14.79 -21.57 29.74
CA LEU A 373 -14.89 -23.00 29.46
C LEU A 373 -13.83 -23.76 30.25
N ALA A 374 -14.28 -24.76 31.00
CA ALA A 374 -13.47 -25.61 31.86
C ALA A 374 -12.82 -26.76 31.07
N GLY A 375 -11.56 -27.07 31.40
CA GLY A 375 -11.00 -28.43 31.37
C GLY A 375 -10.18 -28.83 30.14
N GLY A 376 -8.85 -28.75 30.26
CA GLY A 376 -7.89 -29.42 29.37
C GLY A 376 -6.49 -29.45 30.00
N PRO A 377 -5.72 -30.56 29.91
CA PRO A 377 -4.59 -30.83 30.80
C PRO A 377 -3.34 -30.00 30.48
N ALA A 378 -2.62 -29.65 31.54
CA ALA A 378 -1.41 -28.84 31.52
C ALA A 378 -0.27 -29.47 30.68
N ALA A 379 0.17 -28.72 29.67
CA ALA A 379 1.43 -28.98 28.95
C ALA A 379 2.62 -28.42 29.75
N PRO A 380 3.83 -29.03 29.65
CA PRO A 380 4.98 -28.66 30.45
C PRO A 380 5.49 -27.26 30.09
N ALA A 381 5.76 -26.44 31.11
CA ALA A 381 6.34 -25.12 30.99
C ALA A 381 7.75 -25.20 30.39
N LEU A 382 7.96 -24.58 29.23
CA LEU A 382 9.27 -24.26 28.69
C LEU A 382 9.83 -23.07 29.47
N THR A 383 10.85 -23.33 30.29
CA THR A 383 11.69 -22.30 30.90
C THR A 383 12.49 -21.58 29.81
N THR A 384 12.06 -20.39 29.44
CA THR A 384 12.85 -19.44 28.67
C THR A 384 14.03 -18.96 29.51
N VAL A 385 15.24 -19.41 29.15
CA VAL A 385 16.47 -18.86 29.71
C VAL A 385 16.69 -17.48 29.08
N SER A 386 16.30 -16.45 29.82
CA SER A 386 16.62 -15.06 29.52
C SER A 386 18.14 -14.87 29.56
N SER A 387 18.74 -14.75 28.38
CA SER A 387 20.16 -14.44 28.22
C SER A 387 20.35 -12.92 28.36
N ASN A 388 20.36 -12.44 29.61
CA ASN A 388 20.83 -11.10 29.94
C ASN A 388 22.36 -11.05 29.79
N LEU A 389 22.86 -10.75 28.58
CA LEU A 389 24.26 -10.38 28.36
C LEU A 389 24.46 -8.87 28.63
N PRO A 390 25.31 -8.48 29.60
CA PRO A 390 25.64 -7.08 29.84
C PRO A 390 26.79 -6.63 28.91
N ASP A 391 26.54 -6.52 27.60
CA ASP A 391 27.64 -6.35 26.62
C ASP A 391 28.08 -4.91 26.33
N ARG A 392 27.55 -3.90 27.04
CA ARG A 392 28.02 -2.50 26.90
C ARG A 392 29.04 -2.07 27.96
N GLY A 393 29.22 -2.84 29.04
CA GLY A 393 30.16 -2.50 30.11
C GLY A 393 31.62 -2.90 29.84
N LEU A 394 31.84 -4.03 29.15
CA LEU A 394 33.16 -4.63 29.02
C LEU A 394 34.06 -3.91 27.98
N ALA A 395 33.47 -3.42 26.89
CA ALA A 395 34.21 -2.71 25.84
C ALA A 395 34.76 -1.35 26.31
N MET A 396 33.99 -0.62 27.13
CA MET A 396 34.44 0.64 27.74
C MET A 396 35.59 0.42 28.76
N ALA A 397 35.52 -0.65 29.55
CA ALA A 397 36.55 -0.97 30.53
C ALA A 397 37.89 -1.36 29.87
N LEU A 398 37.86 -2.14 28.78
CA LEU A 398 39.08 -2.52 28.05
C LEU A 398 39.70 -1.36 27.28
N GLY A 399 38.89 -0.48 26.69
CA GLY A 399 39.39 0.73 26.01
C GLY A 399 40.12 1.69 26.96
N GLY A 400 39.58 1.88 28.18
CA GLY A 400 40.21 2.75 29.19
C GLY A 400 41.57 2.22 29.65
N VAL A 401 41.72 0.91 29.88
CA VAL A 401 42.98 0.31 30.31
C VAL A 401 44.06 0.43 29.24
N PHE A 402 43.71 0.23 27.97
CA PHE A 402 44.67 0.31 26.86
C PHE A 402 45.19 1.74 26.64
N LEU A 403 44.32 2.75 26.70
CA LEU A 403 44.71 4.16 26.58
C LEU A 403 45.63 4.58 27.72
N THR A 404 45.34 4.13 28.94
CA THR A 404 46.15 4.43 30.13
C THR A 404 47.54 3.80 30.03
N ALA A 405 47.64 2.56 29.54
CA ALA A 405 48.92 1.88 29.31
C ALA A 405 49.79 2.60 28.26
N ILE A 406 49.20 3.09 27.17
CA ILE A 406 49.91 3.87 26.14
C ILE A 406 50.43 5.20 26.72
N LEU A 407 49.60 5.93 27.45
CA LEU A 407 49.99 7.21 28.06
C LEU A 407 51.11 7.02 29.11
N VAL A 408 51.05 5.96 29.91
CA VAL A 408 52.12 5.58 30.85
C VAL A 408 53.40 5.20 30.11
N GLY A 409 53.30 4.44 29.01
CA GLY A 409 54.44 4.10 28.15
C GLY A 409 55.16 5.34 27.60
N ILE A 410 54.41 6.30 27.04
CA ILE A 410 54.95 7.56 26.52
C ILE A 410 55.61 8.39 27.65
N GLY A 411 54.98 8.43 28.82
CA GLY A 411 55.54 9.11 30.00
C GLY A 411 56.87 8.51 30.46
N LEU A 412 56.98 7.17 30.48
CA LEU A 412 58.20 6.46 30.85
C LEU A 412 59.33 6.68 29.85
N VAL A 413 59.04 6.67 28.54
CA VAL A 413 60.03 6.96 27.50
C VAL A 413 60.57 8.39 27.63
N ARG A 414 59.69 9.39 27.83
CA ARG A 414 60.12 10.79 28.05
C ARG A 414 60.95 10.95 29.32
N ARG A 415 60.59 10.24 30.41
CA ARG A 415 61.36 10.25 31.65
C ARG A 415 62.74 9.63 31.47
N HIS A 416 62.84 8.57 30.67
CA HIS A 416 64.12 7.91 30.41
C HIS A 416 65.03 8.75 29.51
N ALA A 417 64.47 9.49 28.55
CA ALA A 417 65.20 10.44 27.72
C ALA A 417 65.76 11.61 28.55
N ARG A 418 64.96 12.18 29.47
CA ARG A 418 65.40 13.27 30.38
C ARG A 418 66.44 12.85 31.42
N ARG A 419 66.65 11.55 31.65
CA ARG A 419 67.71 11.05 32.54
C ARG A 419 69.02 10.78 31.81
N ARG A 420 69.00 10.78 30.47
CA ARG A 420 70.18 10.54 29.62
C ARG A 420 70.75 11.83 29.02
N ALA A 421 69.92 12.88 28.91
CA ALA A 421 70.38 14.26 28.78
C ALA A 421 70.69 14.81 30.17
#